data_AF-A0AAV6XLM4-F1
#
_entry.id   AF-A0AAV6XLM4-F1
#
_cell.length_a   1.000
_cell.length_b   1.000
_cell.length_c   1.000
_cell.angle_alpha   90.00
_cell.angle_beta   90.00
_cell.angle_gamma   90.00
#
_symmetry.space_group_name_H-M   'P 1'
#
loop_
_entity.id
_entity.type
_entity.pdbx_description
1 polymer ?
#
loop_
_entity_poly.entity_id
_entity_poly.type
_entity_poly.pdbx_seq_one_letter_code
_entity_poly.pdbx_strand_id
1 'polypeptide(L)'
;MSSLFSARVVGTANGLAGGWGNLGGGATQLIMPLVFDLIQHIGANKFTAWRISFFIPALFQTLSAYGIFFLGQDLPDGNFSQLHKSGDKHKDDFASVFYHAITNYRGWILALTYGYCFGVELTIDNIIAQYFYDRFNVNLHTAGIIAASFGLANFFSRPGGGVLSDFMAKKFGMRGRLWTLWVVQTLGGVFCILLGKVGSLNVSIAVMLIFSVFVQAACGLTFGVVPFVSRRSLGIISGMTGGGGNVGAVLTQVIFFRGSSYTTEQGLTLMGIMIICCTSVITFIYFPQWGGMFCGASSKGATEEDYYLSEWTSAEKEKGFHRASLKFSENSRNERGKKILSAPTPIDGTPNTYV
;
A
#
# COMPACT_ATOMS: atom_id res chain seq x y z
N MET A 1 -7.68 -6.41 5.91
CA MET A 1 -6.49 -7.29 5.85
C MET A 1 -5.62 -7.18 7.10
N SER A 2 -5.09 -6.01 7.47
CA SER A 2 -4.24 -5.83 8.66
C SER A 2 -4.88 -6.18 10.03
N SER A 3 -6.20 -6.32 10.09
CA SER A 3 -6.94 -6.83 11.25
C SER A 3 -7.06 -8.37 11.30
N LEU A 4 -6.97 -9.04 10.14
CA LEU A 4 -7.21 -10.48 9.95
C LEU A 4 -5.92 -11.32 10.08
N PHE A 5 -4.76 -10.72 9.79
CA PHE A 5 -3.48 -11.43 9.73
C PHE A 5 -2.52 -10.97 10.83
N SER A 6 -1.63 -11.87 11.25
CA SER A 6 -0.60 -11.58 12.26
C SER A 6 0.50 -10.66 11.71
N ALA A 7 1.20 -9.95 12.60
CA ALA A 7 2.29 -9.03 12.25
C ALA A 7 3.41 -9.66 11.40
N ARG A 8 3.59 -10.99 11.49
CA ARG A 8 4.61 -11.74 10.75
C ARG A 8 4.36 -11.85 9.25
N VAL A 9 3.10 -11.83 8.83
CA VAL A 9 2.68 -12.06 7.43
C VAL A 9 1.82 -10.92 6.90
N VAL A 10 1.69 -9.83 7.67
CA VAL A 10 0.81 -8.71 7.33
C VAL A 10 1.27 -8.00 6.05
N GLY A 11 2.58 -7.90 5.81
CA GLY A 11 3.14 -7.34 4.59
C GLY A 11 2.76 -8.20 3.37
N THR A 12 3.00 -9.50 3.46
CA THR A 12 2.63 -10.46 2.41
C THR A 12 1.12 -10.47 2.13
N ALA A 13 0.27 -10.50 3.16
CA ALA A 13 -1.18 -10.51 3.01
C ALA A 13 -1.71 -9.22 2.37
N ASN A 14 -1.21 -8.05 2.81
CA ASN A 14 -1.57 -6.77 2.22
C ASN A 14 -1.05 -6.64 0.77
N GLY A 15 0.17 -7.14 0.50
CA GLY A 15 0.76 -7.17 -0.84
C GLY A 15 -0.03 -8.03 -1.81
N LEU A 16 -0.47 -9.23 -1.41
CA LEU A 16 -1.33 -10.12 -2.21
C LEU A 16 -2.70 -9.50 -2.50
N ALA A 17 -3.38 -8.99 -1.47
CA ALA A 17 -4.69 -8.37 -1.65
C ALA A 17 -4.61 -7.13 -2.54
N GLY A 18 -3.64 -6.25 -2.29
CA GLY A 18 -3.41 -5.04 -3.07
C GLY A 18 -2.89 -5.33 -4.48
N GLY A 19 -2.14 -6.41 -4.67
CA GLY A 19 -1.68 -6.89 -5.98
C GLY A 19 -2.82 -7.41 -6.84
N TRP A 20 -3.68 -8.26 -6.26
CA TRP A 20 -4.86 -8.78 -6.94
C TRP A 20 -5.86 -7.67 -7.32
N GLY A 21 -6.13 -6.73 -6.41
CA GLY A 21 -6.98 -5.59 -6.69
C GLY A 21 -6.47 -4.73 -7.86
N ASN A 22 -5.15 -4.50 -7.91
CA ASN A 22 -4.54 -3.65 -8.93
C ASN A 22 -4.25 -4.33 -10.26
N LEU A 23 -4.11 -5.66 -10.28
CA LEU A 23 -4.11 -6.45 -11.52
C LEU A 23 -5.32 -6.09 -12.41
N GLY A 24 -6.47 -5.83 -11.78
CA GLY A 24 -7.69 -5.42 -12.47
C GLY A 24 -7.48 -4.23 -13.40
N GLY A 25 -6.71 -3.21 -12.98
CA GLY A 25 -6.42 -2.04 -13.80
C GLY A 25 -5.70 -2.39 -15.12
N GLY A 26 -4.66 -3.23 -15.03
CA GLY A 26 -3.94 -3.73 -16.22
C GLY A 26 -4.79 -4.64 -17.10
N ALA A 27 -5.58 -5.53 -16.50
CA ALA A 27 -6.49 -6.41 -17.22
C ALA A 27 -7.58 -5.64 -17.97
N THR A 28 -8.13 -4.58 -17.37
CA THR A 28 -9.12 -3.71 -18.01
C THR A 28 -8.58 -3.05 -19.29
N GLN A 29 -7.29 -2.70 -19.33
CA GLN A 29 -6.67 -2.14 -20.54
C GLN A 29 -6.64 -3.12 -21.73
N LEU A 30 -6.58 -4.43 -21.47
CA LEU A 30 -6.65 -5.47 -22.51
C LEU A 30 -8.10 -5.83 -22.85
N ILE A 31 -8.95 -5.95 -21.83
CA ILE A 31 -10.30 -6.48 -21.97
C ILE A 31 -11.25 -5.44 -22.60
N MET A 32 -11.16 -4.16 -22.19
CA MET A 32 -12.12 -3.15 -22.64
C MET A 32 -12.09 -2.90 -24.16
N PRO A 33 -10.92 -2.81 -24.83
CA PRO A 33 -10.88 -2.72 -26.29
C PRO A 33 -11.54 -3.91 -26.99
N LEU A 34 -11.35 -5.14 -26.47
CA LEU A 34 -11.95 -6.35 -27.03
C LEU A 34 -13.48 -6.37 -26.86
N VAL A 35 -13.96 -5.97 -25.69
CA VAL A 35 -15.40 -5.82 -25.40
C VAL A 35 -16.02 -4.79 -26.34
N PHE A 36 -15.35 -3.64 -26.53
CA PHE A 36 -15.80 -2.60 -27.45
C PHE A 36 -15.86 -3.07 -28.89
N ASP A 37 -14.82 -3.77 -29.36
CA ASP A 37 -14.76 -4.31 -30.72
C ASP A 37 -15.84 -5.36 -30.97
N LEU A 38 -16.10 -6.25 -29.99
CA LEU A 38 -17.18 -7.21 -30.04
C LEU A 38 -18.55 -6.52 -30.19
N ILE A 39 -18.80 -5.48 -29.40
CA ILE A 39 -20.08 -4.74 -29.45
C ILE A 39 -20.23 -3.98 -30.78
N GLN A 40 -19.13 -3.48 -31.36
CA GLN A 40 -19.17 -2.92 -32.71
C GLN A 40 -19.48 -3.97 -33.77
N HIS A 41 -18.88 -5.16 -33.70
CA HIS A 41 -19.16 -6.26 -34.63
C HIS A 41 -20.62 -6.72 -34.58
N ILE A 42 -21.29 -6.57 -33.43
CA ILE A 42 -22.72 -6.85 -33.25
C ILE A 42 -23.61 -5.78 -33.93
N GLY A 43 -23.02 -4.68 -34.44
CA GLY A 43 -23.71 -3.65 -35.22
C GLY A 43 -23.94 -2.33 -34.48
N ALA A 44 -23.39 -2.15 -33.29
CA ALA A 44 -23.50 -0.89 -32.57
C ALA A 44 -22.55 0.17 -33.15
N ASN A 45 -23.01 1.42 -33.26
CA ASN A 45 -22.14 2.53 -33.63
C ASN A 45 -21.09 2.79 -32.53
N LYS A 46 -19.96 3.43 -32.88
CA LYS A 46 -18.83 3.65 -31.94
C LYS A 46 -19.26 4.36 -30.65
N PHE A 47 -20.20 5.29 -30.75
CA PHE A 47 -20.70 6.06 -29.61
C PHE A 47 -21.48 5.20 -28.62
N THR A 48 -22.40 4.36 -29.11
CA THR A 48 -23.20 3.44 -28.30
C THR A 48 -22.36 2.27 -27.79
N ALA A 49 -21.43 1.75 -28.60
CA ALA A 49 -20.57 0.64 -28.23
C ALA A 49 -19.76 0.90 -26.95
N TRP A 50 -19.17 2.10 -26.81
CA TRP A 50 -18.46 2.48 -25.59
C TRP A 50 -19.38 2.52 -24.36
N ARG A 51 -20.59 3.07 -24.50
CA ARG A 51 -21.55 3.14 -23.39
C ARG A 51 -21.98 1.76 -22.91
N ILE A 52 -22.29 0.86 -23.85
CA ILE A 52 -22.63 -0.54 -23.55
C ILE A 52 -21.44 -1.23 -22.87
N SER A 53 -20.22 -0.99 -23.37
CA SER A 53 -19.01 -1.57 -22.80
C SER A 53 -18.83 -1.23 -21.32
N PHE A 54 -19.20 -0.02 -20.89
CA PHE A 54 -19.11 0.40 -19.47
C PHE A 54 -20.16 -0.23 -18.55
N PHE A 55 -21.27 -0.78 -19.06
CA PHE A 55 -22.22 -1.52 -18.22
C PHE A 55 -21.66 -2.85 -17.74
N ILE A 56 -20.74 -3.45 -18.48
CA ILE A 56 -20.11 -4.73 -18.13
C ILE A 56 -19.30 -4.61 -16.81
N PRO A 57 -18.30 -3.72 -16.68
CA PRO A 57 -17.58 -3.56 -15.41
C PRO A 57 -18.51 -3.10 -14.28
N ALA A 58 -19.52 -2.27 -14.56
CA ALA A 58 -20.51 -1.86 -13.55
C ALA A 58 -21.31 -3.07 -12.99
N LEU A 59 -21.68 -4.02 -13.84
CA LEU A 59 -22.33 -5.26 -13.43
C LEU A 59 -21.41 -6.10 -12.54
N PHE A 60 -20.17 -6.34 -12.96
CA PHE A 60 -19.21 -7.11 -12.16
C PHE A 60 -18.91 -6.46 -10.81
N GLN A 61 -18.82 -5.14 -10.76
CA GLN A 61 -18.64 -4.38 -9.51
C GLN A 61 -19.85 -4.55 -8.58
N THR A 62 -21.06 -4.50 -9.14
CA THR A 62 -22.31 -4.68 -8.39
C THR A 62 -22.42 -6.09 -7.83
N LEU A 63 -22.14 -7.12 -8.64
CA LEU A 63 -22.12 -8.51 -8.20
C LEU A 63 -21.07 -8.74 -7.10
N SER A 64 -19.89 -8.13 -7.22
CA SER A 64 -18.84 -8.20 -6.20
C SER A 64 -19.29 -7.53 -4.89
N ALA A 65 -19.99 -6.39 -4.96
CA ALA A 65 -20.54 -5.71 -3.79
C ALA A 65 -21.57 -6.58 -3.05
N TYR A 66 -22.48 -7.24 -3.78
CA TYR A 66 -23.41 -8.20 -3.18
C TYR A 66 -22.67 -9.40 -2.59
N GLY A 67 -21.65 -9.93 -3.27
CA GLY A 67 -20.81 -11.01 -2.77
C GLY A 67 -20.17 -10.65 -1.43
N ILE A 68 -19.58 -9.46 -1.31
CA ILE A 68 -19.00 -8.97 -0.05
C ILE A 68 -20.08 -8.79 1.01
N PHE A 69 -21.25 -8.27 0.66
CA PHE A 69 -22.34 -8.04 1.60
C PHE A 69 -22.87 -9.34 2.22
N PHE A 70 -22.98 -10.42 1.43
CA PHE A 70 -23.54 -11.69 1.90
C PHE A 70 -22.50 -12.68 2.44
N LEU A 71 -21.26 -12.66 1.92
CA LEU A 71 -20.22 -13.65 2.24
C LEU A 71 -19.07 -13.06 3.07
N GLY A 72 -19.02 -11.74 3.26
CA GLY A 72 -17.92 -11.05 3.94
C GLY A 72 -17.86 -11.32 5.45
N GLN A 73 -16.64 -11.53 5.95
CA GLN A 73 -16.35 -11.67 7.37
C GLN A 73 -15.41 -10.55 7.83
N ASP A 74 -15.76 -9.85 8.92
CA ASP A 74 -15.05 -8.65 9.36
C ASP A 74 -13.74 -8.93 10.13
N LEU A 75 -13.77 -9.95 11.00
CA LEU A 75 -12.64 -10.41 11.83
C LEU A 75 -12.52 -11.93 11.82
N PRO A 76 -11.35 -12.49 12.18
CA PRO A 76 -11.20 -13.94 12.28
C PRO A 76 -12.19 -14.54 13.29
N ASP A 77 -12.54 -13.78 14.32
CA ASP A 77 -13.45 -14.15 15.40
C ASP A 77 -14.93 -13.90 15.08
N GLY A 78 -15.26 -13.39 13.87
CA GLY A 78 -16.64 -13.15 13.41
C GLY A 78 -16.90 -11.70 13.01
N ASN A 79 -18.18 -11.35 12.83
CA ASN A 79 -18.59 -10.00 12.38
C ASN A 79 -18.65 -9.00 13.53
N PHE A 80 -18.28 -7.73 13.26
CA PHE A 80 -18.26 -6.66 14.29
C PHE A 80 -19.59 -6.54 15.02
N SER A 81 -20.71 -6.66 14.29
CA SER A 81 -22.05 -6.56 14.85
C SER A 81 -22.36 -7.67 15.86
N GLN A 82 -21.85 -8.88 15.64
CA GLN A 82 -22.04 -10.01 16.54
C GLN A 82 -21.13 -9.91 17.77
N LEU A 83 -19.85 -9.55 17.56
CA LEU A 83 -18.87 -9.33 18.63
C LEU A 83 -19.21 -8.13 19.54
N HIS A 84 -19.86 -7.09 19.01
CA HIS A 84 -20.39 -5.99 19.81
C HIS A 84 -21.61 -6.42 20.62
N LYS A 85 -22.46 -7.30 20.08
CA LYS A 85 -23.65 -7.82 20.77
C LYS A 85 -23.30 -8.83 21.86
N SER A 86 -22.22 -9.60 21.70
CA SER A 86 -21.72 -10.52 22.73
C SER A 86 -20.97 -9.82 23.86
N GLY A 87 -20.58 -8.55 23.67
CA GLY A 87 -19.79 -7.78 24.63
C GLY A 87 -18.29 -8.03 24.56
N ASP A 88 -17.83 -8.91 23.67
CA ASP A 88 -16.41 -9.27 23.52
C ASP A 88 -15.57 -8.17 22.86
N LYS A 89 -16.22 -7.19 22.22
CA LYS A 89 -15.53 -6.07 21.56
C LYS A 89 -16.20 -4.74 21.88
N HIS A 90 -15.43 -3.84 22.48
CA HIS A 90 -15.86 -2.49 22.78
C HIS A 90 -15.88 -1.61 21.51
N LYS A 91 -16.89 -0.75 21.41
CA LYS A 91 -16.94 0.30 20.40
C LYS A 91 -16.12 1.48 20.90
N ASP A 92 -14.91 1.62 20.37
CA ASP A 92 -14.04 2.75 20.69
C ASP A 92 -14.72 4.09 20.38
N ASP A 93 -14.45 5.09 21.21
CA ASP A 93 -14.85 6.47 20.91
C ASP A 93 -14.16 6.96 19.64
N PHE A 94 -14.96 7.25 18.61
CA PHE A 94 -14.46 7.62 17.30
C PHE A 94 -13.61 8.91 17.36
N ALA A 95 -13.97 9.86 18.22
CA ALA A 95 -13.23 11.12 18.34
C ALA A 95 -11.80 10.87 18.87
N SER A 96 -11.66 10.03 19.90
CA SER A 96 -10.35 9.59 20.40
C SER A 96 -9.54 8.86 19.32
N VAL A 97 -10.14 7.89 18.62
CA VAL A 97 -9.44 7.13 17.55
C VAL A 97 -8.99 8.05 16.42
N PHE A 98 -9.84 9.01 16.03
CA PHE A 98 -9.56 9.99 14.99
C PHE A 98 -8.45 10.96 15.40
N TYR A 99 -8.48 11.46 16.63
CA TYR A 99 -7.45 12.34 17.17
C TYR A 99 -6.06 11.68 17.16
N HIS A 100 -5.96 10.43 17.66
CA HIS A 100 -4.70 9.68 17.64
C HIS A 100 -4.22 9.35 16.23
N ALA A 101 -5.13 9.19 15.26
CA ALA A 101 -4.76 8.97 13.86
C ALA A 101 -4.11 10.21 13.23
N ILE A 102 -4.77 11.38 13.36
CA ILE A 102 -4.35 12.61 12.70
C ILE A 102 -3.12 13.24 13.36
N THR A 103 -2.98 13.11 14.68
CA THR A 103 -1.81 13.63 15.39
C THR A 103 -0.55 12.79 15.15
N ASN A 104 -0.68 11.57 14.63
CA ASN A 104 0.44 10.69 14.37
C ASN A 104 1.14 11.06 13.06
N TYR A 105 2.24 11.81 13.17
CA TYR A 105 3.04 12.24 12.02
C TYR A 105 3.52 11.08 11.13
N ARG A 106 3.75 9.87 11.68
CA ARG A 106 4.19 8.70 10.91
C ARG A 106 3.12 8.29 9.89
N GLY A 107 1.85 8.42 10.26
CA GLY A 107 0.72 8.16 9.34
C GLY A 107 0.74 9.12 8.15
N TRP A 108 1.02 10.40 8.37
CA TRP A 108 1.16 11.38 7.29
C TRP A 108 2.37 11.15 6.39
N ILE A 109 3.52 10.77 6.96
CA ILE A 109 4.70 10.41 6.17
C ILE A 109 4.41 9.20 5.28
N LEU A 110 3.77 8.17 5.81
CA LEU A 110 3.38 7.00 5.02
C LEU A 110 2.30 7.34 3.98
N ALA A 111 1.35 8.23 4.29
CA ALA A 111 0.37 8.70 3.31
C ALA A 111 0.99 9.49 2.16
N LEU A 112 1.95 10.37 2.45
CA LEU A 112 2.72 11.08 1.43
C LEU A 112 3.56 10.12 0.59
N THR A 113 4.26 9.19 1.26
CA THR A 113 5.07 8.16 0.60
C THR A 113 4.21 7.31 -0.34
N TYR A 114 3.04 6.87 0.14
CA TYR A 114 2.10 6.08 -0.65
C TYR A 114 1.51 6.87 -1.82
N GLY A 115 1.26 8.16 -1.61
CA GLY A 115 0.90 9.11 -2.67
C GLY A 115 1.90 9.13 -3.82
N TYR A 116 3.20 9.02 -3.52
CA TYR A 116 4.26 9.00 -4.52
C TYR A 116 4.77 7.62 -4.92
N CYS A 117 4.18 6.52 -4.42
CA CYS A 117 4.33 5.21 -5.05
C CYS A 117 3.06 4.86 -5.84
N PHE A 118 1.94 4.68 -5.15
CA PHE A 118 0.70 4.27 -5.78
C PHE A 118 0.06 5.39 -6.60
N GLY A 119 0.18 6.66 -6.17
CA GLY A 119 -0.35 7.75 -6.99
C GLY A 119 0.38 7.88 -8.31
N VAL A 120 1.71 7.73 -8.30
CA VAL A 120 2.51 7.68 -9.54
C VAL A 120 2.20 6.45 -10.38
N GLU A 121 1.99 5.29 -9.77
CA GLU A 121 1.50 4.08 -10.47
C GLU A 121 0.23 4.38 -11.26
N LEU A 122 -0.78 4.98 -10.62
CA LEU A 122 -2.06 5.36 -11.25
C LEU A 122 -1.88 6.43 -12.33
N THR A 123 -1.02 7.43 -12.10
CA THR A 123 -0.71 8.45 -13.11
C THR A 123 -0.12 7.80 -14.36
N ILE A 124 0.84 6.88 -14.19
CA ILE A 124 1.46 6.15 -15.29
C ILE A 124 0.43 5.29 -16.01
N ASP A 125 -0.41 4.53 -15.30
CA ASP A 125 -1.48 3.73 -15.90
C ASP A 125 -2.38 4.55 -16.84
N ASN A 126 -2.63 5.82 -16.50
CA ASN A 126 -3.46 6.72 -17.30
C ASN A 126 -2.76 7.29 -18.54
N ILE A 127 -1.44 7.52 -18.50
CA ILE A 127 -0.71 8.23 -19.57
C ILE A 127 0.15 7.32 -20.43
N ILE A 128 0.53 6.12 -19.96
CA ILE A 128 1.62 5.35 -20.56
C ILE A 128 1.26 4.82 -21.95
N ALA A 129 0.00 4.42 -22.17
CA ALA A 129 -0.47 4.01 -23.49
C ALA A 129 -0.37 5.17 -24.50
N GLN A 130 -0.82 6.36 -24.09
CA GLN A 130 -0.73 7.56 -24.92
C GLN A 130 0.74 7.96 -25.15
N TYR A 131 1.59 7.87 -24.13
CA TYR A 131 3.01 8.15 -24.23
C TYR A 131 3.67 7.32 -25.34
N PHE A 132 3.45 5.99 -25.35
CA PHE A 132 4.04 5.14 -26.39
C PHE A 132 3.45 5.42 -27.77
N TYR A 133 2.14 5.63 -27.86
CA TYR A 133 1.44 5.97 -29.11
C TYR A 133 1.99 7.27 -29.72
N ASP A 134 2.01 8.37 -28.97
CA ASP A 134 2.42 9.69 -29.46
C ASP A 134 3.94 9.77 -29.69
N ARG A 135 4.75 9.19 -28.80
CA ARG A 135 6.21 9.32 -28.84
C ARG A 135 6.88 8.42 -29.87
N PHE A 136 6.43 7.18 -29.98
CA PHE A 136 7.08 6.15 -30.80
C PHE A 136 6.25 5.75 -32.01
N ASN A 137 5.09 6.39 -32.21
CA ASN A 137 4.18 6.15 -33.33
C ASN A 137 3.81 4.66 -33.47
N VAL A 138 3.72 3.95 -32.33
CA VAL A 138 3.27 2.56 -32.31
C VAL A 138 1.74 2.53 -32.42
N ASN A 139 1.20 1.44 -32.96
CA ASN A 139 -0.25 1.31 -33.03
C ASN A 139 -0.89 1.26 -31.62
N LEU A 140 -2.16 1.65 -31.52
CA LEU A 140 -2.87 1.72 -30.24
C LEU A 140 -2.95 0.36 -29.54
N HIS A 141 -3.01 -0.73 -30.31
CA HIS A 141 -3.05 -2.09 -29.79
C HIS A 141 -1.76 -2.47 -29.06
N THR A 142 -0.60 -2.25 -29.68
CA THR A 142 0.73 -2.50 -29.09
C THR A 142 0.98 -1.56 -27.92
N ALA A 143 0.59 -0.29 -28.01
CA ALA A 143 0.65 0.65 -26.87
C ALA A 143 -0.19 0.14 -25.68
N GLY A 144 -1.39 -0.38 -25.93
CA GLY A 144 -2.26 -0.97 -24.92
C GLY A 144 -1.65 -2.24 -24.29
N ILE A 145 -1.00 -3.11 -25.07
CA ILE A 145 -0.29 -4.28 -24.53
C ILE A 145 0.89 -3.87 -23.64
N ILE A 146 1.67 -2.87 -24.08
CA ILE A 146 2.77 -2.32 -23.28
C ILE A 146 2.23 -1.75 -21.97
N ALA A 147 1.18 -0.93 -22.03
CA ALA A 147 0.55 -0.35 -20.86
C ALA A 147 -0.04 -1.41 -19.90
N ALA A 148 -0.69 -2.44 -20.45
CA ALA A 148 -1.18 -3.56 -19.66
C ALA A 148 -0.05 -4.32 -18.96
N SER A 149 1.13 -4.46 -19.57
CA SER A 149 2.27 -5.11 -18.93
C SER A 149 2.74 -4.38 -17.67
N PHE A 150 2.65 -3.04 -17.65
CA PHE A 150 2.90 -2.24 -16.46
C PHE A 150 1.87 -2.53 -15.37
N GLY A 151 0.57 -2.47 -15.69
CA GLY A 151 -0.49 -2.72 -14.71
C GLY A 151 -0.53 -4.16 -14.18
N LEU A 152 -0.29 -5.15 -15.05
CA LEU A 152 -0.30 -6.59 -14.70
C LEU A 152 0.88 -6.98 -13.80
N ALA A 153 1.99 -6.22 -13.81
CA ALA A 153 3.11 -6.47 -12.93
C ALA A 153 2.72 -6.43 -11.44
N ASN A 154 1.61 -5.75 -11.10
CA ASN A 154 1.09 -5.65 -9.74
C ASN A 154 0.82 -7.02 -9.11
N PHE A 155 0.52 -8.02 -9.93
CA PHE A 155 0.25 -9.38 -9.48
C PHE A 155 1.41 -10.00 -8.73
N PHE A 156 2.65 -9.72 -9.12
CA PHE A 156 3.84 -10.30 -8.50
C PHE A 156 4.65 -9.25 -7.73
N SER A 157 4.66 -8.00 -8.19
CA SER A 157 5.54 -6.98 -7.63
C SER A 157 5.08 -6.50 -6.26
N ARG A 158 3.78 -6.21 -6.09
CA ARG A 158 3.23 -5.80 -4.78
C ARG A 158 3.38 -6.90 -3.72
N PRO A 159 3.01 -8.17 -4.00
CA PRO A 159 3.30 -9.26 -3.07
C PRO A 159 4.79 -9.42 -2.82
N GLY A 160 5.62 -9.31 -3.86
CA GLY A 160 7.08 -9.34 -3.75
C GLY A 160 7.63 -8.29 -2.79
N GLY A 161 7.12 -7.06 -2.84
CA GLY A 161 7.44 -6.00 -1.90
C GLY A 161 7.01 -6.33 -0.47
N GLY A 162 5.82 -6.89 -0.28
CA GLY A 162 5.33 -7.36 1.02
C GLY A 162 6.20 -8.48 1.62
N VAL A 163 6.53 -9.49 0.83
CA VAL A 163 7.43 -10.59 1.21
C VAL A 163 8.82 -10.07 1.54
N LEU A 164 9.34 -9.14 0.72
CA LEU A 164 10.63 -8.51 0.95
C LEU A 164 10.63 -7.70 2.27
N SER A 165 9.53 -7.00 2.58
CA SER A 165 9.32 -6.31 3.85
C SER A 165 9.43 -7.27 5.04
N ASP A 166 8.69 -8.37 4.99
CA ASP A 166 8.65 -9.37 6.07
C ASP A 166 10.00 -10.11 6.23
N PHE A 167 10.68 -10.40 5.12
CA PHE A 167 12.02 -10.98 5.13
C PHE A 167 13.05 -10.05 5.77
N MET A 168 13.05 -8.78 5.38
CA MET A 168 13.97 -7.78 5.92
C MET A 168 13.69 -7.46 7.38
N ALA A 169 12.42 -7.49 7.81
CA ALA A 169 12.03 -7.42 9.22
C ALA A 169 12.63 -8.58 10.03
N LYS A 170 12.54 -9.82 9.52
CA LYS A 170 13.11 -10.98 10.22
C LYS A 170 14.62 -10.89 10.41
N LYS A 171 15.35 -10.25 9.49
CA LYS A 171 16.81 -10.15 9.53
C LYS A 171 17.31 -8.91 10.28
N PHE A 172 16.69 -7.75 10.03
CA PHE A 172 17.16 -6.44 10.47
C PHE A 172 16.11 -5.63 11.25
N GLY A 173 14.95 -6.22 11.56
CA GLY A 173 13.88 -5.57 12.30
C GLY A 173 13.18 -4.45 11.52
N MET A 174 12.50 -3.55 12.25
CA MET A 174 11.80 -2.40 11.65
C MET A 174 12.76 -1.49 10.86
N ARG A 175 14.03 -1.39 11.29
CA ARG A 175 15.07 -0.63 10.56
C ARG A 175 15.27 -1.18 9.15
N GLY A 176 15.23 -2.51 8.99
CA GLY A 176 15.28 -3.20 7.71
C GLY A 176 14.11 -2.85 6.79
N ARG A 177 12.88 -2.80 7.33
CA ARG A 177 11.69 -2.40 6.57
C ARG A 177 11.80 -0.97 6.04
N LEU A 178 12.19 -0.02 6.89
CA LEU A 178 12.34 1.38 6.49
C LEU A 178 13.43 1.58 5.43
N TRP A 179 14.60 0.96 5.61
CA TRP A 179 15.68 1.03 4.61
C TRP A 179 15.28 0.42 3.27
N THR A 180 14.60 -0.72 3.31
CA THR A 180 14.17 -1.40 2.08
C THR A 180 13.12 -0.60 1.34
N LEU A 181 12.13 -0.03 2.06
CA LEU A 181 11.15 0.88 1.49
C LEU A 181 11.84 2.09 0.83
N TRP A 182 12.78 2.73 1.53
CA TRP A 182 13.50 3.89 1.01
C TRP A 182 14.31 3.56 -0.26
N VAL A 183 15.06 2.45 -0.27
CA VAL A 183 15.88 2.04 -1.43
C VAL A 183 14.98 1.71 -2.62
N VAL A 184 13.97 0.85 -2.44
CA VAL A 184 13.08 0.40 -3.52
C VAL A 184 12.33 1.57 -4.14
N GLN A 185 11.78 2.45 -3.30
CA GLN A 185 11.07 3.64 -3.77
C GLN A 185 11.99 4.64 -4.47
N THR A 186 13.21 4.86 -3.95
CA THR A 186 14.21 5.75 -4.58
C THR A 186 14.63 5.21 -5.94
N LEU A 187 14.88 3.90 -6.06
CA LEU A 187 15.16 3.25 -7.33
C LEU A 187 13.99 3.40 -8.31
N GLY A 188 12.75 3.27 -7.85
CA GLY A 188 11.55 3.60 -8.63
C GLY A 188 11.58 5.02 -9.20
N GLY A 189 11.95 6.02 -8.37
CA GLY A 189 12.14 7.40 -8.82
C GLY A 189 13.25 7.56 -9.86
N VAL A 190 14.38 6.88 -9.69
CA VAL A 190 15.50 6.89 -10.66
C VAL A 190 15.08 6.29 -12.00
N PHE A 191 14.39 5.15 -12.00
CA PHE A 191 13.91 4.54 -13.25
C PHE A 191 12.80 5.36 -13.90
N CYS A 192 11.99 6.09 -13.14
CA CYS A 192 11.03 7.07 -13.68
C CYS A 192 11.74 8.22 -14.41
N ILE A 193 12.83 8.77 -13.82
CA ILE A 193 13.68 9.77 -14.47
C ILE A 193 14.29 9.20 -15.76
N LEU A 194 14.78 7.97 -15.70
CA LEU A 194 15.38 7.31 -16.86
C LEU A 194 14.34 7.13 -17.98
N LEU A 195 13.12 6.72 -17.65
CA LEU A 195 12.03 6.55 -18.62
C LEU A 195 11.74 7.85 -19.39
N GLY A 196 11.73 9.00 -18.70
CA GLY A 196 11.54 10.30 -19.34
C GLY A 196 12.72 10.76 -20.20
N LYS A 197 13.91 10.19 -20.04
CA LYS A 197 15.12 10.57 -20.80
C LYS A 197 15.42 9.65 -21.99
N VAL A 198 14.89 8.43 -21.99
CA VAL A 198 15.23 7.45 -23.01
C VAL A 198 14.42 7.72 -24.29
N GLY A 199 15.12 7.78 -25.42
CA GLY A 199 14.52 8.03 -26.74
C GLY A 199 14.31 6.78 -27.61
N SER A 200 14.61 5.57 -27.11
CA SER A 200 14.47 4.32 -27.86
C SER A 200 13.26 3.52 -27.36
N LEU A 201 12.44 3.00 -28.27
CA LEU A 201 11.22 2.24 -27.94
C LEU A 201 11.52 1.03 -27.05
N ASN A 202 12.42 0.14 -27.49
CA ASN A 202 12.74 -1.10 -26.77
C ASN A 202 13.33 -0.83 -25.38
N VAL A 203 14.20 0.18 -25.29
CA VAL A 203 14.80 0.56 -24.00
C VAL A 203 13.76 1.21 -23.09
N SER A 204 12.84 2.01 -23.63
CA SER A 204 11.75 2.61 -22.86
C SER A 204 10.80 1.54 -22.28
N ILE A 205 10.47 0.51 -23.06
CA ILE A 205 9.67 -0.63 -22.57
C ILE A 205 10.42 -1.35 -21.44
N ALA A 206 11.71 -1.65 -21.62
CA ALA A 206 12.51 -2.32 -20.59
C ALA A 206 12.61 -1.50 -19.29
N VAL A 207 12.89 -0.20 -19.41
CA VAL A 207 12.97 0.72 -18.26
C VAL A 207 11.61 0.85 -17.58
N MET A 208 10.51 0.93 -18.34
CA MET A 208 9.15 0.97 -17.82
C MET A 208 8.82 -0.28 -17.01
N LEU A 209 9.17 -1.48 -17.50
CA LEU A 209 8.95 -2.73 -16.78
C LEU A 209 9.73 -2.78 -15.45
N ILE A 210 10.99 -2.34 -15.46
CA ILE A 210 11.80 -2.28 -14.24
C ILE A 210 11.20 -1.26 -13.26
N PHE A 211 10.87 -0.06 -13.75
CA PHE A 211 10.21 0.98 -12.98
C PHE A 211 8.91 0.48 -12.33
N SER A 212 8.07 -0.23 -13.10
CA SER A 212 6.83 -0.87 -12.65
C SER A 212 7.06 -1.76 -11.43
N VAL A 213 8.07 -2.64 -11.51
CA VAL A 213 8.43 -3.51 -10.39
C VAL A 213 8.79 -2.69 -9.15
N PHE A 214 9.64 -1.67 -9.26
CA PHE A 214 10.04 -0.89 -8.08
C PHE A 214 8.89 -0.10 -7.44
N VAL A 215 8.09 0.62 -8.25
CA VAL A 215 6.95 1.41 -7.74
C VAL A 215 5.92 0.53 -7.03
N GLN A 216 5.60 -0.62 -7.62
CA GLN A 216 4.60 -1.53 -7.08
C GLN A 216 5.12 -2.29 -5.84
N ALA A 217 6.39 -2.68 -5.84
CA ALA A 217 7.01 -3.27 -4.66
C ALA A 217 7.03 -2.29 -3.48
N ALA A 218 7.24 -0.99 -3.74
CA ALA A 218 7.16 0.05 -2.72
C ALA A 218 5.75 0.20 -2.13
N CYS A 219 4.69 0.02 -2.92
CA CYS A 219 3.31 -0.03 -2.41
C CYS A 219 3.15 -1.17 -1.37
N GLY A 220 3.67 -2.36 -1.67
CA GLY A 220 3.66 -3.51 -0.76
C GLY A 220 4.49 -3.27 0.52
N LEU A 221 5.69 -2.70 0.37
CA LEU A 221 6.58 -2.33 1.49
C LEU A 221 5.91 -1.31 2.43
N THR A 222 5.20 -0.33 1.88
CA THR A 222 4.50 0.71 2.65
C THR A 222 3.44 0.09 3.56
N PHE A 223 2.60 -0.79 3.03
CA PHE A 223 1.60 -1.53 3.83
C PHE A 223 2.19 -2.62 4.73
N GLY A 224 3.49 -2.91 4.61
CA GLY A 224 4.26 -3.64 5.62
C GLY A 224 4.63 -2.80 6.84
N VAL A 225 4.63 -1.46 6.75
CA VAL A 225 4.95 -0.54 7.86
C VAL A 225 3.69 0.06 8.50
N VAL A 226 2.67 0.38 7.70
CA VAL A 226 1.39 0.98 8.16
C VAL A 226 0.80 0.30 9.41
N PRO A 227 0.74 -1.05 9.51
CA PRO A 227 0.15 -1.74 10.66
C PRO A 227 0.83 -1.45 12.01
N PHE A 228 2.09 -1.00 11.97
CA PHE A 228 2.89 -0.77 13.17
C PHE A 228 2.79 0.65 13.71
N VAL A 229 2.18 1.57 12.96
CA VAL A 229 2.04 2.97 13.38
C VAL A 229 1.10 3.11 14.57
N SER A 230 -0.08 2.50 14.50
CA SER A 230 -1.07 2.48 15.59
C SER A 230 -1.94 1.24 15.42
N ARG A 231 -2.28 0.59 16.53
CA ARG A 231 -3.21 -0.53 16.53
C ARG A 231 -4.65 -0.07 16.74
N ARG A 232 -4.88 0.91 17.62
CA ARG A 232 -6.21 1.49 17.88
C ARG A 232 -6.74 2.23 16.66
N SER A 233 -5.89 3.05 16.03
CA SER A 233 -6.26 3.90 14.88
C SER A 233 -5.88 3.33 13.52
N LEU A 234 -5.60 2.02 13.44
CA LEU A 234 -5.14 1.34 12.23
C LEU A 234 -6.02 1.58 11.01
N GLY A 235 -7.35 1.54 11.18
CA GLY A 235 -8.30 1.73 10.09
C GLY A 235 -8.18 3.13 9.45
N ILE A 236 -8.08 4.17 10.28
CA ILE A 236 -7.96 5.55 9.81
C ILE A 236 -6.59 5.78 9.17
N ILE A 237 -5.51 5.30 9.77
CA ILE A 237 -4.15 5.46 9.20
C ILE A 237 -4.01 4.71 7.88
N SER A 238 -4.55 3.50 7.79
CA SER A 238 -4.61 2.74 6.54
C SER A 238 -5.45 3.46 5.49
N GLY A 239 -6.58 4.06 5.88
CA GLY A 239 -7.45 4.85 5.01
C GLY A 239 -6.79 6.13 4.52
N MET A 240 -6.12 6.87 5.40
CA MET A 240 -5.31 8.05 5.06
C MET A 240 -4.19 7.68 4.10
N THR A 241 -3.50 6.56 4.36
CA THR A 241 -2.42 6.08 3.50
C THR A 241 -2.94 5.73 2.11
N GLY A 242 -4.00 4.92 2.03
CA GLY A 242 -4.63 4.55 0.77
C GLY A 242 -5.20 5.76 0.00
N GLY A 243 -5.87 6.68 0.70
CA GLY A 243 -6.38 7.93 0.14
C GLY A 243 -5.28 8.84 -0.38
N GLY A 244 -4.12 8.86 0.28
CA GLY A 244 -2.91 9.54 -0.18
C GLY A 244 -2.49 9.11 -1.58
N GLY A 245 -2.66 7.82 -1.92
CA GLY A 245 -2.45 7.29 -3.27
C GLY A 245 -3.29 7.99 -4.34
N ASN A 246 -4.60 8.06 -4.14
CA ASN A 246 -5.52 8.70 -5.09
C ASN A 246 -5.26 10.20 -5.22
N VAL A 247 -5.03 10.88 -4.09
CA VAL A 247 -4.68 12.31 -4.09
C VAL A 247 -3.36 12.54 -4.82
N GLY A 248 -2.36 11.70 -4.58
CA GLY A 248 -1.07 11.73 -5.27
C GLY A 248 -1.21 11.57 -6.78
N ALA A 249 -2.07 10.66 -7.24
CA ALA A 249 -2.35 10.46 -8.66
C ALA A 249 -2.93 11.72 -9.32
N VAL A 250 -3.96 12.30 -8.69
CA VAL A 250 -4.62 13.51 -9.20
C VAL A 250 -3.67 14.69 -9.22
N LEU A 251 -2.92 14.92 -8.14
CA LEU A 251 -1.95 16.00 -8.06
C LEU A 251 -0.87 15.86 -9.14
N THR A 252 -0.29 14.67 -9.26
CA THR A 252 0.78 14.40 -10.24
C THR A 252 0.26 14.55 -11.68
N GLN A 253 -0.95 14.06 -11.96
CA GLN A 253 -1.60 14.23 -13.27
C GLN A 253 -1.82 15.71 -13.60
N VAL A 254 -2.33 16.50 -12.65
CA VAL A 254 -2.63 17.92 -12.85
C VAL A 254 -1.35 18.74 -13.02
N ILE A 255 -0.33 18.49 -12.20
CA ILE A 255 0.90 19.28 -12.19
C ILE A 255 1.74 19.01 -13.45
N PHE A 256 1.86 17.75 -13.88
CA PHE A 256 2.82 17.38 -14.91
C PHE A 256 2.22 17.02 -16.28
N PHE A 257 0.96 16.59 -16.35
CA PHE A 257 0.41 15.98 -17.57
C PHE A 257 -0.88 16.64 -18.11
N ARG A 258 -1.51 17.54 -17.35
CA ARG A 258 -2.75 18.21 -17.80
C ARG A 258 -2.51 19.53 -18.54
N GLY A 259 -1.43 20.23 -18.23
CA GLY A 259 -1.10 21.53 -18.84
C GLY A 259 -0.22 21.40 -20.09
N SER A 260 -0.16 22.45 -20.91
CA SER A 260 0.77 22.56 -22.05
C SER A 260 2.19 22.96 -21.65
N SER A 261 2.44 23.18 -20.35
CA SER A 261 3.71 23.68 -19.83
C SER A 261 4.84 22.64 -19.89
N TYR A 262 4.50 21.35 -19.84
CA TYR A 262 5.49 20.27 -19.80
C TYR A 262 5.16 19.23 -20.88
N THR A 263 6.21 18.77 -21.56
CA THR A 263 6.13 17.55 -22.39
C THR A 263 6.00 16.32 -21.50
N THR A 264 5.43 15.23 -22.01
CA THR A 264 5.25 13.99 -21.23
C THR A 264 6.58 13.46 -20.70
N GLU A 265 7.65 13.57 -21.48
CA GLU A 265 9.03 13.21 -21.12
C GLU A 265 9.56 14.02 -19.92
N GLN A 266 9.32 15.33 -19.94
CA GLN A 266 9.67 16.22 -18.83
C GLN A 266 8.80 15.92 -17.61
N GLY A 267 7.51 15.65 -17.79
CA GLY A 267 6.60 15.26 -16.73
C GLY A 267 7.05 13.98 -16.02
N LEU A 268 7.44 12.96 -16.78
CA LEU A 268 8.01 11.71 -16.25
C LEU A 268 9.30 11.96 -15.44
N THR A 269 10.17 12.84 -15.95
CA THR A 269 11.41 13.21 -15.26
C THR A 269 11.15 13.94 -13.94
N LEU A 270 10.29 14.96 -13.95
CA LEU A 270 9.94 15.72 -12.75
C LEU A 270 9.20 14.88 -11.72
N MET A 271 8.33 13.97 -12.18
CA MET A 271 7.66 13.00 -11.33
C MET A 271 8.66 12.09 -10.61
N GLY A 272 9.68 11.58 -11.31
CA GLY A 272 10.72 10.76 -10.68
C GLY A 272 11.55 11.54 -9.65
N ILE A 273 11.84 12.82 -9.90
CA ILE A 273 12.48 13.70 -8.90
C ILE A 273 11.58 13.85 -7.66
N MET A 274 10.27 14.07 -7.87
CA MET A 274 9.30 14.23 -6.79
C MET A 274 9.18 12.96 -5.94
N ILE A 275 9.22 11.77 -6.56
CA ILE A 275 9.30 10.49 -5.84
C ILE A 275 10.50 10.49 -4.88
N ILE A 276 11.70 10.80 -5.36
CA ILE A 276 12.93 10.79 -4.54
C ILE A 276 12.83 11.81 -3.39
N CYS A 277 12.36 13.02 -3.67
CA CYS A 277 12.16 14.06 -2.66
C CYS A 277 11.18 13.61 -1.57
N CYS A 278 10.01 13.07 -1.94
CA CYS A 278 9.02 12.63 -0.95
C CYS A 278 9.47 11.37 -0.19
N THR A 279 10.27 10.52 -0.82
CA THR A 279 10.88 9.34 -0.17
C THR A 279 11.89 9.73 0.91
N SER A 280 12.58 10.86 0.76
CA SER A 280 13.50 11.36 1.78
C SER A 280 12.82 11.59 3.13
N VAL A 281 11.51 11.88 3.15
CA VAL A 281 10.75 12.14 4.38
C VAL A 281 10.63 10.88 5.25
N ILE A 282 10.75 9.67 4.67
CA ILE A 282 10.76 8.40 5.41
C ILE A 282 11.89 8.36 6.45
N THR A 283 12.98 9.09 6.21
CA THR A 283 14.12 9.17 7.15
C THR A 283 13.74 9.74 8.52
N PHE A 284 12.66 10.53 8.59
CA PHE A 284 12.13 11.09 9.84
C PHE A 284 11.22 10.12 10.61
N ILE A 285 10.88 8.95 10.06
CA ILE A 285 10.11 7.95 10.80
C ILE A 285 10.99 7.37 11.92
N TYR A 286 10.55 7.58 13.15
CA TYR A 286 11.20 7.06 14.34
C TYR A 286 10.21 6.35 15.25
N PHE A 287 10.48 5.08 15.58
CA PHE A 287 9.73 4.32 16.58
C PHE A 287 10.52 4.27 17.90
N PRO A 288 9.98 4.69 19.05
CA PRO A 288 10.72 4.67 20.32
C PRO A 288 11.30 3.31 20.69
N GLN A 289 10.55 2.24 20.41
CA GLN A 289 10.93 0.85 20.71
C GLN A 289 11.96 0.24 19.75
N TRP A 290 12.00 0.66 18.48
CA TRP A 290 12.84 0.03 17.44
C TRP A 290 13.88 0.97 16.81
N GLY A 291 13.76 2.26 17.03
CA GLY A 291 14.53 3.30 16.38
C GLY A 291 13.95 3.74 15.03
N GLY A 292 14.78 4.44 14.26
CA GLY A 292 14.51 4.84 12.88
C GLY A 292 15.58 4.30 11.93
N MET A 293 15.68 4.88 10.74
CA MET A 293 16.71 4.48 9.76
C MET A 293 18.12 4.70 10.31
N PHE A 294 18.40 5.90 10.81
CA PHE A 294 19.72 6.30 11.30
C PHE A 294 19.89 6.14 12.81
N CYS A 295 18.81 6.29 13.58
CA CYS A 295 18.84 6.24 15.04
C CYS A 295 18.44 4.86 15.60
N GLY A 296 19.11 4.42 16.66
CA GLY A 296 18.72 3.22 17.42
C GLY A 296 17.48 3.43 18.30
N ALA A 297 17.02 2.37 18.96
CA ALA A 297 15.95 2.46 19.95
C ALA A 297 16.31 3.44 21.08
N SER A 298 15.29 4.04 21.69
CA SER A 298 15.49 5.03 22.75
C SER A 298 16.17 4.39 23.97
N SER A 299 17.14 5.08 24.55
CA SER A 299 17.87 4.65 25.76
C SER A 299 16.97 4.54 27.00
N LYS A 300 15.76 5.14 26.96
CA LYS A 300 14.78 5.11 28.05
C LYS A 300 14.00 3.79 28.18
N GLY A 301 14.34 2.75 27.42
CA GLY A 301 13.75 1.41 27.59
C GLY A 301 12.29 1.29 27.14
N ALA A 302 11.83 2.11 26.19
CA ALA A 302 10.47 2.06 25.69
C ALA A 302 10.12 0.66 25.14
N THR A 303 9.13 0.01 25.74
CA THR A 303 8.64 -1.29 25.30
C THR A 303 7.54 -1.14 24.24
N GLU A 304 7.35 -2.19 23.44
CA GLU A 304 6.23 -2.28 22.49
C GLU A 304 4.89 -2.14 23.20
N GLU A 305 4.79 -2.68 24.42
CA GLU A 305 3.59 -2.60 25.25
C GLU A 305 3.32 -1.15 25.63
N ASP A 306 4.30 -0.45 26.20
CA ASP A 306 4.13 0.96 26.58
C ASP A 306 3.69 1.82 25.40
N TYR A 307 4.26 1.57 24.22
CA TYR A 307 3.92 2.27 23.00
C TYR A 307 2.44 2.09 22.63
N TYR A 308 1.97 0.85 22.47
CA TYR A 308 0.58 0.59 22.05
C TYR A 308 -0.44 0.82 23.16
N LEU A 309 -0.04 0.70 24.43
CA LEU A 309 -0.88 0.96 25.59
C LEU A 309 -0.99 2.45 25.93
N SER A 310 -0.10 3.30 25.43
CA SER A 310 -0.20 4.76 25.60
C SER A 310 -1.44 5.37 24.93
N GLU A 311 -2.00 4.69 23.93
CA GLU A 311 -3.22 5.09 23.23
C GLU A 311 -4.49 4.84 24.06
N TRP A 312 -4.37 4.21 25.25
CA TRP A 312 -5.50 3.80 26.09
C TRP A 312 -5.44 4.48 27.46
N THR A 313 -6.59 4.97 27.92
CA THR A 313 -6.74 5.54 29.26
C THR A 313 -6.76 4.45 30.34
N SER A 314 -6.42 4.79 31.60
CA SER A 314 -6.42 3.83 32.71
C SER A 314 -7.79 3.16 32.91
N ALA A 315 -8.88 3.92 32.76
CA ALA A 315 -10.25 3.40 32.87
C ALA A 315 -10.60 2.40 31.74
N GLU A 316 -10.10 2.61 30.52
CA GLU A 316 -10.26 1.66 29.41
C GLU A 316 -9.37 0.42 29.62
N LYS A 317 -8.21 0.59 30.28
CA LYS A 317 -7.31 -0.51 30.59
C LYS A 317 -7.92 -1.47 31.61
N GLU A 318 -8.50 -0.96 32.69
CA GLU A 318 -9.20 -1.77 33.70
C GLU A 318 -10.36 -2.58 33.11
N LYS A 319 -11.03 -2.03 32.09
CA LYS A 319 -12.11 -2.72 31.35
C LYS A 319 -11.60 -3.74 30.32
N GLY A 320 -10.28 -3.86 30.14
CA GLY A 320 -9.67 -4.85 29.25
C GLY A 320 -9.74 -4.53 27.75
N PHE A 321 -10.11 -3.31 27.35
CA PHE A 321 -10.27 -2.96 25.92
C PHE A 321 -8.95 -2.97 25.14
N HIS A 322 -7.83 -2.79 25.84
CA HIS A 322 -6.49 -2.81 25.27
C HIS A 322 -5.96 -4.21 24.89
N ARG A 323 -6.65 -5.31 25.22
CA ARG A 323 -6.17 -6.69 25.03
C ARG A 323 -5.73 -7.01 23.61
N ALA A 324 -6.43 -6.49 22.60
CA ALA A 324 -6.06 -6.68 21.19
C ALA A 324 -4.75 -5.95 20.83
N SER A 325 -4.52 -4.78 21.42
CA SER A 325 -3.27 -4.02 21.29
C SER A 325 -2.12 -4.70 22.00
N LEU A 326 -2.38 -5.31 23.17
CA LEU A 326 -1.41 -6.11 23.92
C LEU A 326 -0.98 -7.37 23.16
N LYS A 327 -1.92 -8.13 22.61
CA LYS A 327 -1.59 -9.30 21.76
C LYS A 327 -0.78 -8.90 20.53
N PHE A 328 -1.03 -7.71 19.98
CA PHE A 328 -0.25 -7.19 18.86
C PHE A 328 1.16 -6.74 19.29
N SER A 329 1.31 -6.11 20.46
CA SER A 329 2.61 -5.68 20.99
C SER A 329 3.55 -6.87 21.23
N GLU A 330 3.04 -7.95 21.81
CA GLU A 330 3.78 -9.21 22.02
C GLU A 330 4.32 -9.77 20.70
N ASN A 331 3.46 -9.85 19.68
CA ASN A 331 3.86 -10.32 18.34
C ASN A 331 4.90 -9.42 17.68
N SER A 332 4.83 -8.11 17.96
CA SER A 332 5.70 -7.08 17.39
C SER A 332 7.08 -7.02 18.06
N ARG A 333 7.32 -7.68 19.20
CA ARG A 333 8.67 -7.78 19.82
C ARG A 333 9.72 -8.38 18.87
N ASN A 334 9.28 -9.23 17.93
CA ASN A 334 10.13 -9.83 16.91
C ASN A 334 10.73 -8.80 15.91
N GLU A 335 10.18 -7.58 15.86
CA GLU A 335 10.65 -6.49 15.01
C GLU A 335 11.93 -5.81 15.53
N ARG A 336 12.44 -6.22 16.71
CA ARG A 336 13.77 -5.80 17.22
C ARG A 336 14.95 -6.42 16.46
N GLY A 337 14.69 -7.42 15.61
CA GLY A 337 15.72 -8.13 14.85
C GLY A 337 16.55 -9.10 15.71
N LYS A 338 17.34 -9.97 15.06
CA LYS A 338 18.05 -11.09 15.72
C LYS A 338 19.07 -10.69 16.79
N LYS A 339 19.52 -9.42 16.84
CA LYS A 339 20.56 -8.96 17.78
C LYS A 339 20.05 -8.69 19.22
N ILE A 340 18.73 -8.66 19.46
CA ILE A 340 18.14 -8.29 20.77
C ILE A 340 17.30 -9.44 21.38
N LEU A 341 17.33 -10.65 20.83
CA LEU A 341 16.71 -11.83 21.46
C LEU A 341 17.41 -12.30 22.75
N SER A 342 18.45 -11.58 23.20
CA SER A 342 19.21 -11.88 24.42
C SER A 342 18.62 -11.23 25.69
N ALA A 343 17.54 -10.46 25.60
CA ALA A 343 16.84 -9.97 26.79
C ALA A 343 15.95 -11.10 27.33
N PRO A 344 16.14 -11.56 28.58
CA PRO A 344 15.37 -12.66 29.14
C PRO A 344 13.89 -12.28 29.21
N THR A 345 13.03 -13.19 28.74
CA THR A 345 11.59 -13.15 29.00
C THR A 345 11.37 -13.04 30.50
N PRO A 346 10.57 -12.09 31.02
CA PRO A 346 10.16 -12.11 32.42
C PRO A 346 9.44 -13.43 32.69
N ILE A 347 9.98 -14.20 33.63
CA ILE A 347 9.38 -15.46 34.09
C ILE A 347 8.32 -15.06 35.12
N ASP A 348 7.16 -14.61 34.65
CA ASP A 348 5.98 -14.52 35.52
C ASP A 348 4.96 -15.55 35.07
N GLY A 349 4.68 -16.45 36.00
CA GLY A 349 4.14 -17.78 35.77
C GLY A 349 2.72 -17.78 35.21
N THR A 350 2.53 -18.66 34.21
CA THR A 350 1.23 -19.26 33.91
C THR A 350 1.41 -20.78 34.01
N PRO A 351 0.53 -21.50 34.73
CA PRO A 351 0.65 -22.94 34.85
C PRO A 351 0.41 -23.61 33.50
N ASN A 352 1.29 -24.54 33.14
CA ASN A 352 1.07 -25.47 32.03
C ASN A 352 -0.17 -26.31 32.32
N THR A 353 -1.25 -26.06 31.60
CA THR A 353 -2.31 -27.05 31.41
C THR A 353 -2.66 -27.05 29.93
N TYR A 354 -2.19 -28.06 29.19
CA TYR A 354 -2.98 -28.88 28.27
C TYR A 354 -2.16 -30.13 27.94
N VAL A 355 -2.65 -31.27 28.44
CA VAL A 355 -2.42 -32.62 27.87
C VAL A 355 -3.35 -32.79 26.68
#